data_AF-A0A942T710-F1
#
_entry.id   AF-A0A942T710-F1
#
_cell.length_a   1.000
_cell.length_b   1.000
_cell.length_c   1.000
_cell.angle_alpha   90.00
_cell.angle_beta   90.00
_cell.angle_gamma   90.00
#
_symmetry.space_group_name_H-M   'P 1'
#
loop_
_entity.id
_entity.type
_entity.pdbx_description
1 polymer ?
#
loop_
_entity_poly.entity_id
_entity_poly.type
_entity_poly.pdbx_seq_one_letter_code
_entity_poly.pdbx_strand_id
1 'polypeptide(L)'
;MEKKERMITLNVTSTLMKKEAKTNRNGWPSWIGYAAMIWSVLYGGLHLYWLLGGSGYPFGNDGMGLFAAMVTYLPAQVGGIIFVTLCLMGIGIGLVMQRPQYNSFSRRFAFAYSWGFSLALLLFIPDTRLIAAMAYAFLFKFDFNWQMLNQIICIIGALFWMMAAVVYQRKARHACEYCGRNDDGETSPWIRWGRWLTMIAVLAPIPYAFVRFTWALDIPLGVDPQFLRDFSTANPMARLTEWVFGSVCIIGSLLTLGLIQKWGEVFPRWFPFIGGKRVPIMLAVIPASIVAIAVTAAGFVFTFGIIATSLHLGPIDNILHSQGWGAMGPMIFWVPWGVALGLAAIAYYYRRRGRCSRCRRG
;
A
#
# COMPACT_ATOMS: atom_id res chain seq x y z
N MET A 1 -57.85 15.80 -20.20
CA MET A 1 -57.08 14.81 -19.39
C MET A 1 -55.71 14.52 -20.01
N GLU A 2 -55.66 14.22 -21.31
CA GLU A 2 -54.44 13.83 -22.05
C GLU A 2 -53.24 14.80 -21.94
N LYS A 3 -53.49 16.12 -21.92
CA LYS A 3 -52.44 17.14 -21.80
C LYS A 3 -51.76 17.15 -20.42
N LYS A 4 -52.49 16.75 -19.37
CA LYS A 4 -51.99 16.68 -17.99
C LYS A 4 -51.13 15.43 -17.81
N GLU A 5 -51.51 14.30 -18.42
CA GLU A 5 -50.73 13.06 -18.41
C GLU A 5 -49.42 13.15 -19.19
N ARG A 6 -49.41 13.82 -20.36
CA ARG A 6 -48.14 14.10 -21.09
C ARG A 6 -47.18 15.00 -20.31
N MET A 7 -47.72 15.98 -19.59
CA MET A 7 -46.91 16.90 -18.80
C MET A 7 -46.31 16.22 -17.55
N ILE A 8 -47.07 15.31 -16.92
CA ILE A 8 -46.61 14.49 -15.78
C ILE A 8 -45.54 13.50 -16.25
N THR A 9 -45.74 12.81 -17.37
CA THR A 9 -44.75 11.84 -17.91
C THR A 9 -43.44 12.50 -18.33
N LEU A 10 -43.47 13.68 -18.96
CA LEU A 10 -42.28 14.48 -19.28
C LEU A 10 -41.53 15.00 -18.03
N ASN A 11 -42.26 15.38 -16.98
CA ASN A 11 -41.63 15.82 -15.72
C ASN A 11 -41.00 14.66 -14.93
N VAL A 12 -41.60 13.47 -14.96
CA VAL A 12 -41.06 12.27 -14.31
C VAL A 12 -39.82 11.77 -15.04
N THR A 13 -39.82 11.75 -16.38
CA THR A 13 -38.62 11.39 -17.16
C THR A 13 -37.48 12.40 -16.95
N SER A 14 -37.77 13.71 -16.93
CA SER A 14 -36.74 14.73 -16.71
C SER A 14 -36.14 14.69 -15.29
N THR A 15 -36.95 14.39 -14.27
CA THR A 15 -36.47 14.21 -12.90
C THR A 15 -35.69 12.92 -12.70
N LEU A 16 -36.10 11.81 -13.33
CA LEU A 16 -35.34 10.56 -13.34
C LEU A 16 -33.99 10.72 -14.06
N MET A 17 -33.97 11.37 -15.24
CA MET A 17 -32.71 11.68 -15.94
C MET A 17 -31.80 12.61 -15.12
N LYS A 18 -32.36 13.63 -14.44
CA LYS A 18 -31.59 14.46 -13.51
C LYS A 18 -31.07 13.67 -12.31
N LYS A 19 -31.84 12.72 -11.77
CA LYS A 19 -31.44 11.88 -10.62
C LYS A 19 -30.37 10.86 -11.02
N GLU A 20 -30.44 10.27 -12.22
CA GLU A 20 -29.38 9.45 -12.82
C GLU A 20 -28.12 10.26 -13.13
N ALA A 21 -28.25 11.49 -13.65
CA ALA A 21 -27.12 12.38 -13.88
C ALA A 21 -26.44 12.86 -12.58
N LYS A 22 -27.23 13.13 -11.52
CA LYS A 22 -26.74 13.58 -10.21
C LYS A 22 -26.08 12.43 -9.42
N THR A 23 -26.66 11.23 -9.47
CA THR A 23 -25.99 10.02 -8.94
C THR A 23 -24.76 9.64 -9.76
N ASN A 24 -24.66 10.04 -11.03
CA ASN A 24 -23.46 9.90 -11.87
C ASN A 24 -22.27 10.81 -11.51
N ARG A 25 -22.50 11.94 -10.85
CA ARG A 25 -21.42 12.88 -10.45
C ARG A 25 -20.77 12.61 -9.09
N ASN A 26 -21.39 11.81 -8.22
CA ASN A 26 -20.88 11.54 -6.86
C ASN A 26 -20.01 10.26 -6.79
N GLY A 27 -19.14 10.03 -7.77
CA GLY A 27 -18.17 8.93 -7.71
C GLY A 27 -16.89 9.34 -7.01
N TRP A 28 -16.11 8.39 -6.51
CA TRP A 28 -14.77 8.68 -5.97
C TRP A 28 -13.86 9.54 -6.89
N PRO A 29 -13.93 9.47 -8.23
CA PRO A 29 -13.08 10.31 -9.08
C PRO A 29 -13.34 11.81 -8.95
N SER A 30 -14.55 12.22 -8.53
CA SER A 30 -14.88 13.65 -8.44
C SER A 30 -14.34 14.32 -7.18
N TRP A 31 -14.17 13.58 -6.07
CA TRP A 31 -13.67 14.13 -4.81
C TRP A 31 -12.19 13.83 -4.53
N ILE A 32 -11.61 12.82 -5.15
CA ILE A 32 -10.25 12.34 -4.80
C ILE A 32 -9.16 13.40 -4.99
N GLY A 33 -9.27 14.25 -6.02
CA GLY A 33 -8.34 15.36 -6.23
C GLY A 33 -8.41 16.39 -5.10
N TYR A 34 -9.62 16.67 -4.59
CA TYR A 34 -9.80 17.55 -3.43
C TYR A 34 -9.26 16.91 -2.16
N ALA A 35 -9.47 15.60 -1.95
CA ALA A 35 -8.90 14.90 -0.79
C ALA A 35 -7.37 14.95 -0.78
N ALA A 36 -6.71 14.76 -1.93
CA ALA A 36 -5.25 14.89 -2.03
C ALA A 36 -4.75 16.30 -1.68
N MET A 37 -5.45 17.35 -2.14
CA MET A 37 -5.12 18.73 -1.80
C MET A 37 -5.37 19.04 -0.32
N ILE A 38 -6.51 18.63 0.24
CA ILE A 38 -6.84 18.82 1.66
C ILE A 38 -5.79 18.13 2.53
N TRP A 39 -5.41 16.90 2.20
CA TRP A 39 -4.33 16.20 2.89
C TRP A 39 -3.02 16.99 2.82
N SER A 40 -2.67 17.54 1.66
CA SER A 40 -1.45 18.34 1.49
C SER A 40 -1.49 19.64 2.30
N VAL A 41 -2.65 20.30 2.41
CA VAL A 41 -2.83 21.47 3.27
C VAL A 41 -2.65 21.11 4.74
N LEU A 42 -3.32 20.05 5.21
CA LEU A 42 -3.26 19.63 6.61
C LEU A 42 -1.85 19.17 7.01
N TYR A 43 -1.24 18.30 6.20
CA TYR A 43 0.08 17.74 6.49
C TYR A 43 1.19 18.79 6.32
N GLY A 44 1.09 19.64 5.30
CA GLY A 44 1.97 20.80 5.15
C GLY A 44 1.86 21.78 6.32
N GLY A 45 0.63 22.01 6.83
CA GLY A 45 0.40 22.82 8.02
C GLY A 45 1.04 22.23 9.28
N LEU A 46 0.94 20.91 9.48
CA LEU A 46 1.63 20.22 10.58
C LEU A 46 3.16 20.37 10.49
N HIS A 47 3.72 20.21 9.29
CA HIS A 47 5.15 20.42 9.08
C HIS A 47 5.60 21.87 9.29
N LEU A 48 4.75 22.84 8.94
CA LEU A 48 5.02 24.25 9.25
C LEU A 48 4.99 24.50 10.77
N TYR A 49 4.05 23.88 11.50
CA TYR A 49 4.02 23.95 12.96
C TYR A 49 5.31 23.41 13.60
N TRP A 50 5.80 22.25 13.14
CA TRP A 50 7.07 21.69 13.64
C TRP A 50 8.28 22.56 13.26
N LEU A 51 8.28 23.18 12.08
CA LEU A 51 9.33 24.13 11.68
C LEU A 51 9.38 25.37 12.58
N LEU A 52 8.23 25.81 13.09
CA LEU A 52 8.12 26.96 14.00
C LEU A 52 8.41 26.60 15.46
N GLY A 53 8.94 25.40 15.74
CA GLY A 53 9.31 24.95 17.08
C GLY A 53 8.20 24.20 17.82
N GLY A 54 7.14 23.77 17.13
CA GLY A 54 6.12 22.90 17.68
C GLY A 54 6.66 21.54 18.13
N SER A 55 6.10 20.99 19.21
CA SER A 55 6.52 19.69 19.75
C SER A 55 5.88 18.51 18.99
N GLY A 56 6.37 17.29 19.25
CA GLY A 56 5.75 16.07 18.70
C GLY A 56 6.10 15.76 17.24
N TYR A 57 7.28 16.19 16.77
CA TYR A 57 7.78 15.80 15.45
C TYR A 57 7.86 14.27 15.32
N PRO A 58 7.18 13.66 14.34
CA PRO A 58 6.93 12.22 14.32
C PRO A 58 8.11 11.39 13.80
N PHE A 59 9.14 12.01 13.22
CA PHE A 59 10.26 11.29 12.60
C PHE A 59 11.47 11.20 13.53
N GLY A 60 11.28 10.59 14.70
CA GLY A 60 12.36 10.27 15.63
C GLY A 60 13.06 8.94 15.27
N ASN A 61 14.38 8.90 15.40
CA ASN A 61 15.15 7.65 15.35
C ASN A 61 15.30 7.12 16.79
N ASP A 62 14.41 6.22 17.21
CA ASP A 62 14.42 5.64 18.57
C ASP A 62 15.51 4.56 18.73
N GLY A 63 16.69 4.74 18.13
CA GLY A 63 17.79 3.77 18.19
C GLY A 63 17.61 2.54 17.29
N MET A 64 16.74 2.59 16.28
CA MET A 64 16.55 1.50 15.32
C MET A 64 17.69 1.40 14.28
N GLY A 65 18.64 2.33 14.30
CA GLY A 65 19.82 2.32 13.45
C GLY A 65 19.46 2.24 11.96
N LEU A 66 20.15 1.36 11.22
CA LEU A 66 19.96 1.13 9.79
C LEU A 66 18.57 0.60 9.39
N PHE A 67 17.74 0.22 10.37
CA PHE A 67 16.38 -0.28 10.17
C PHE A 67 15.28 0.76 10.44
N ALA A 68 15.66 2.03 10.68
CA ALA A 68 14.72 3.13 10.72
C ALA A 68 14.29 3.57 9.31
N ALA A 69 13.12 4.20 9.20
CA ALA A 69 12.70 4.84 7.96
C ALA A 69 13.71 5.91 7.52
N MET A 70 13.98 6.02 6.22
CA MET A 70 15.01 6.93 5.69
C MET A 70 14.77 8.39 6.04
N VAL A 71 13.51 8.80 6.19
CA VAL A 71 13.14 10.16 6.61
C VAL A 71 13.70 10.52 7.99
N THR A 72 13.94 9.54 8.86
CA THR A 72 14.45 9.76 10.22
C THR A 72 15.93 10.17 10.27
N TYR A 73 16.67 10.03 9.17
CA TYR A 73 18.05 10.54 9.05
C TYR A 73 18.10 12.04 8.77
N LEU A 74 16.99 12.64 8.36
CA LEU A 74 16.94 14.08 8.09
C LEU A 74 16.76 14.86 9.40
N PRO A 75 17.53 15.94 9.63
CA PRO A 75 17.23 16.87 10.70
C PRO A 75 15.80 17.39 10.57
N ALA A 76 15.11 17.56 11.70
CA ALA A 76 13.70 17.96 11.72
C ALA A 76 13.42 19.23 10.91
N GLN A 77 14.35 20.20 10.94
CA GLN A 77 14.27 21.44 10.16
C GLN A 77 14.32 21.17 8.65
N VAL A 78 15.26 20.34 8.19
CA VAL A 78 15.41 20.01 6.77
C VAL A 78 14.19 19.21 6.29
N GLY A 79 13.79 18.19 7.05
CA GLY A 79 12.59 17.41 6.75
C GLY A 79 11.34 18.29 6.69
N GLY A 80 11.16 19.18 7.66
CA GLY A 80 10.07 20.17 7.67
C GLY A 80 10.01 21.01 6.40
N ILE A 81 11.12 21.62 5.97
CA ILE A 81 11.19 22.47 4.77
C ILE A 81 10.82 21.68 3.51
N ILE A 82 11.34 20.45 3.38
CA ILE A 82 11.07 19.57 2.25
C ILE A 82 9.57 19.25 2.19
N PHE A 83 8.96 18.81 3.29
CA PHE A 83 7.54 18.46 3.32
C PHE A 83 6.64 19.68 3.07
N VAL A 84 6.93 20.85 3.66
CA VAL A 84 6.16 22.07 3.37
C VAL A 84 6.22 22.41 1.89
N THR A 85 7.41 22.36 1.29
CA THR A 85 7.61 22.69 -0.12
C THR A 85 6.90 21.69 -1.04
N LEU A 86 7.02 20.39 -0.76
CA LEU A 86 6.33 19.34 -1.50
C LEU A 86 4.81 19.49 -1.37
N CYS A 87 4.28 19.74 -0.16
CA CYS A 87 2.85 19.94 0.05
C CYS A 87 2.30 21.20 -0.65
N LEU A 88 3.03 22.33 -0.62
CA LEU A 88 2.66 23.55 -1.34
C LEU A 88 2.64 23.33 -2.85
N MET A 89 3.66 22.65 -3.37
CA MET A 89 3.72 22.23 -4.77
C MET A 89 2.55 21.31 -5.14
N GLY A 90 2.18 20.41 -4.23
CA GLY A 90 1.01 19.52 -4.37
C GLY A 90 -0.30 20.29 -4.47
N ILE A 91 -0.50 21.32 -3.66
CA ILE A 91 -1.69 22.18 -3.76
C ILE A 91 -1.74 22.85 -5.14
N GLY A 92 -0.63 23.42 -5.60
CA GLY A 92 -0.53 24.04 -6.92
C GLY A 92 -0.83 23.06 -8.07
N ILE A 93 -0.27 21.86 -8.01
CA ILE A 93 -0.50 20.81 -9.01
C ILE A 93 -1.95 20.32 -8.97
N GLY A 94 -2.53 20.15 -7.79
CA GLY A 94 -3.93 19.78 -7.63
C GLY A 94 -4.89 20.78 -8.26
N LEU A 95 -4.60 22.08 -8.18
CA LEU A 95 -5.35 23.14 -8.85
C LEU A 95 -5.20 23.08 -10.37
N VAL A 96 -3.97 22.83 -10.87
CA VAL A 96 -3.70 22.67 -12.30
C VAL A 96 -4.43 21.45 -12.87
N MET A 97 -4.47 20.35 -12.14
CA MET A 97 -5.18 19.11 -12.54
C MET A 97 -6.70 19.28 -12.68
N GLN A 98 -7.28 20.35 -12.12
CA GLN A 98 -8.71 20.66 -12.27
C GLN A 98 -9.03 21.50 -13.51
N ARG A 99 -8.03 22.09 -14.17
CA ARG A 99 -8.26 22.93 -15.36
C ARG A 99 -8.51 22.05 -16.60
N PRO A 100 -9.43 22.46 -17.50
CA PRO A 100 -9.78 21.70 -18.70
C PRO A 100 -8.74 21.79 -19.83
N GLN A 101 -7.85 22.79 -19.81
CA GLN A 101 -6.81 22.97 -20.83
C GLN A 101 -5.49 22.32 -20.39
N TYR A 102 -5.00 21.38 -21.20
CA TYR A 102 -3.81 20.59 -20.90
C TYR A 102 -2.68 20.91 -21.86
N ASN A 103 -1.66 21.65 -21.41
CA ASN A 103 -0.38 21.68 -22.12
C ASN A 103 0.38 20.38 -21.84
N SER A 104 1.03 19.83 -22.87
CA SER A 104 1.74 18.53 -22.78
C SER A 104 2.80 18.50 -21.66
N PHE A 105 3.48 19.63 -21.44
CA PHE A 105 4.46 19.81 -20.36
C PHE A 105 3.82 19.69 -18.97
N SER A 106 2.76 20.46 -18.72
CA SER A 106 2.04 20.44 -17.44
C SER A 106 1.49 19.06 -17.10
N ARG A 107 1.04 18.32 -18.12
CA ARG A 107 0.57 16.94 -17.97
C ARG A 107 1.68 15.98 -17.51
N ARG A 108 2.85 16.01 -18.15
CA ARG A 108 3.98 15.16 -17.78
C ARG A 108 4.48 15.47 -16.38
N PHE A 109 4.52 16.76 -16.05
CA PHE A 109 4.96 17.23 -14.73
C PHE A 109 4.01 16.82 -13.61
N ALA A 110 2.70 17.04 -13.78
CA ALA A 110 1.69 16.61 -12.81
C ALA A 110 1.73 15.09 -12.58
N PHE A 111 1.88 14.32 -13.66
CA PHE A 111 2.05 12.87 -13.58
C PHE A 111 3.30 12.47 -12.79
N ALA A 112 4.46 13.03 -13.14
CA ALA A 112 5.74 12.71 -12.50
C ALA A 112 5.71 13.08 -11.01
N TYR A 113 5.20 14.27 -10.67
CA TYR A 113 5.05 14.69 -9.29
C TYR A 113 4.09 13.80 -8.50
N SER A 114 2.87 13.54 -8.99
CA SER A 114 1.90 12.79 -8.19
C SER A 114 2.36 11.36 -7.91
N TRP A 115 2.97 10.68 -8.88
CA TRP A 115 3.56 9.36 -8.65
C TRP A 115 4.82 9.43 -7.79
N GLY A 116 5.73 10.35 -8.09
CA GLY A 116 6.97 10.51 -7.33
C GLY A 116 6.73 10.83 -5.87
N PHE A 117 5.80 11.74 -5.59
CA PHE A 117 5.42 12.11 -4.22
C PHE A 117 4.75 10.93 -3.51
N SER A 118 3.84 10.21 -4.17
CA SER A 118 3.22 9.02 -3.58
C SER A 118 4.23 7.92 -3.27
N LEU A 119 5.16 7.64 -4.19
CA LEU A 119 6.20 6.64 -4.00
C LEU A 119 7.16 7.05 -2.88
N ALA A 120 7.52 8.34 -2.80
CA ALA A 120 8.32 8.86 -1.71
C ALA A 120 7.62 8.65 -0.34
N LEU A 121 6.33 8.99 -0.25
CA LEU A 121 5.53 8.78 0.97
C LEU A 121 5.40 7.30 1.35
N LEU A 122 5.39 6.36 0.39
CA LEU A 122 5.26 4.92 0.65
C LEU A 122 6.60 4.23 0.95
N LEU A 123 7.71 4.72 0.41
CA LEU A 123 9.02 4.04 0.51
C LEU A 123 9.96 4.66 1.55
N PHE A 124 9.88 5.97 1.80
CA PHE A 124 10.84 6.66 2.67
C PHE A 124 10.31 6.93 4.08
N ILE A 125 9.00 6.80 4.29
CA ILE A 125 8.33 7.12 5.56
C ILE A 125 7.99 5.89 6.37
N PRO A 126 7.33 4.85 5.82
CA PRO A 126 6.92 3.73 6.63
C PRO A 126 8.13 2.87 6.98
N ASP A 127 8.21 2.41 8.22
CA ASP A 127 9.29 1.57 8.73
C ASP A 127 8.81 0.14 9.03
N THR A 128 9.68 -0.64 9.66
CA THR A 128 9.43 -2.02 10.06
C THR A 128 8.36 -2.15 11.16
N ARG A 129 7.94 -1.05 11.82
CA ARG A 129 6.97 -1.11 12.93
C ARG A 129 5.57 -1.48 12.47
N LEU A 130 5.14 -1.03 11.29
CA LEU A 130 3.81 -1.37 10.78
C LEU A 130 3.67 -2.88 10.54
N ILE A 131 4.66 -3.48 9.88
CA ILE A 131 4.64 -4.92 9.62
C ILE A 131 4.87 -5.72 10.90
N ALA A 132 5.71 -5.23 11.83
CA ALA A 132 5.88 -5.84 13.14
C ALA A 132 4.56 -5.83 13.93
N ALA A 133 3.86 -4.70 14.00
CA ALA A 133 2.56 -4.59 14.66
C ALA A 133 1.53 -5.53 14.04
N MET A 134 1.50 -5.66 12.71
CA MET A 134 0.63 -6.63 12.04
C MET A 134 0.97 -8.08 12.42
N ALA A 135 2.25 -8.43 12.52
CA ALA A 135 2.68 -9.77 12.91
C ALA A 135 2.39 -10.07 14.39
N TYR A 136 2.68 -9.12 15.28
CA TYR A 136 2.43 -9.23 16.72
C TYR A 136 0.94 -9.20 17.08
N ALA A 137 0.08 -8.64 16.23
CA ALA A 137 -1.37 -8.73 16.40
C ALA A 137 -1.88 -10.19 16.43
N PHE A 138 -1.22 -11.12 15.74
CA PHE A 138 -1.54 -12.56 15.80
C PHE A 138 -1.14 -13.21 17.13
N LEU A 139 -0.31 -12.54 17.93
CA LEU A 139 0.05 -12.91 19.30
C LEU A 139 -0.77 -12.11 20.34
N PHE A 140 -1.83 -11.42 19.90
CA PHE A 140 -2.64 -10.52 20.73
C PHE A 140 -1.84 -9.40 21.42
N LYS A 141 -0.70 -9.01 20.83
CA LYS A 141 0.11 -7.88 21.27
C LYS A 141 -0.16 -6.69 20.36
N PHE A 142 -0.81 -5.67 20.91
CA PHE A 142 -1.16 -4.46 20.20
C PHE A 142 -0.38 -3.30 20.80
N ASP A 143 0.67 -2.89 20.11
CA ASP A 143 1.38 -1.66 20.42
C ASP A 143 1.07 -0.64 19.32
N PHE A 144 0.72 0.57 19.71
CA PHE A 144 0.34 1.64 18.79
C PHE A 144 0.82 2.97 19.33
N ASN A 145 1.74 3.61 18.59
CA ASN A 145 2.36 4.85 18.98
C ASN A 145 2.10 5.98 17.96
N TRP A 146 2.53 7.20 18.34
CA TRP A 146 2.37 8.38 17.50
C TRP A 146 3.08 8.26 16.15
N GLN A 147 4.27 7.65 16.10
CA GLN A 147 4.99 7.42 14.84
C GLN A 147 4.20 6.54 13.88
N MET A 148 3.60 5.45 14.36
CA MET A 148 2.77 4.55 13.54
C MET A 148 1.54 5.27 12.99
N LEU A 149 0.88 6.09 13.82
CA LEU A 149 -0.26 6.89 13.36
C LEU A 149 0.16 7.87 12.24
N ASN A 150 1.30 8.54 12.40
CA ASN A 150 1.82 9.43 11.37
C ASN A 150 2.17 8.70 10.06
N GLN A 151 2.74 7.48 10.14
CA GLN A 151 2.98 6.66 8.95
C GLN A 151 1.67 6.30 8.24
N ILE A 152 0.61 5.96 8.98
CA ILE A 152 -0.72 5.70 8.40
C ILE A 152 -1.27 6.95 7.70
N ILE A 153 -1.12 8.14 8.31
CA ILE A 153 -1.52 9.42 7.69
C ILE A 153 -0.77 9.63 6.36
N CYS A 154 0.53 9.34 6.31
CA CYS A 154 1.34 9.43 5.10
C CYS A 154 0.91 8.42 4.02
N ILE A 155 0.63 7.18 4.39
CA ILE A 155 0.12 6.15 3.48
C ILE A 155 -1.23 6.58 2.89
N ILE A 156 -2.15 7.14 3.69
CA ILE A 156 -3.42 7.68 3.20
C ILE A 156 -3.18 8.81 2.20
N GLY A 157 -2.27 9.73 2.49
CA GLY A 157 -1.87 10.79 1.57
C GLY A 157 -1.33 10.27 0.24
N ALA A 158 -0.46 9.26 0.29
CA ALA A 158 0.08 8.60 -0.89
C ALA A 158 -1.02 7.94 -1.73
N LEU A 159 -1.98 7.27 -1.07
CA LEU A 159 -3.12 6.65 -1.77
C LEU A 159 -4.01 7.70 -2.44
N PHE A 160 -4.27 8.84 -1.79
CA PHE A 160 -5.01 9.94 -2.42
C PHE A 160 -4.30 10.49 -3.66
N TRP A 161 -2.98 10.72 -3.57
CA TRP A 161 -2.18 11.19 -4.69
C TRP A 161 -2.07 10.17 -5.83
N MET A 162 -1.90 8.88 -5.54
CA MET A 162 -1.94 7.79 -6.53
C MET A 162 -3.30 7.73 -7.24
N MET A 163 -4.39 7.76 -6.48
CA MET A 163 -5.73 7.69 -7.06
C MET A 163 -6.06 8.94 -7.89
N ALA A 164 -5.62 10.13 -7.45
CA ALA A 164 -5.72 11.36 -8.23
C ALA A 164 -4.91 11.28 -9.54
N ALA A 165 -3.69 10.74 -9.48
CA ALA A 165 -2.86 10.50 -10.67
C ALA A 165 -3.53 9.54 -11.66
N VAL A 166 -4.16 8.47 -11.15
CA VAL A 166 -4.90 7.50 -11.97
C VAL A 166 -6.10 8.16 -12.66
N VAL A 167 -6.89 8.96 -11.95
CA VAL A 167 -8.02 9.69 -12.55
C VAL A 167 -7.53 10.67 -13.61
N TYR A 168 -6.47 11.41 -13.33
CA TYR A 168 -5.88 12.35 -14.27
C TYR A 168 -5.38 11.68 -15.56
N GLN A 169 -4.72 10.52 -15.44
CA GLN A 169 -4.31 9.72 -16.61
C GLN A 169 -5.48 9.18 -17.41
N ARG A 170 -6.59 8.81 -16.76
CA ARG A 170 -7.79 8.33 -17.44
C ARG A 170 -8.42 9.47 -18.24
N LYS A 171 -8.53 10.66 -17.65
CA LYS A 171 -8.98 11.89 -18.33
C LYS A 171 -8.09 12.22 -19.54
N ALA A 172 -6.77 12.17 -19.36
CA ALA A 172 -5.80 12.46 -20.42
C ALA A 172 -5.84 11.46 -21.60
N ARG A 173 -6.40 10.25 -21.40
CA ARG A 173 -6.60 9.23 -22.43
C ARG A 173 -8.03 9.15 -22.95
N HIS A 174 -8.90 10.10 -22.60
CA HIS A 174 -10.33 10.07 -22.92
C HIS A 174 -11.03 8.77 -22.47
N ALA A 175 -10.52 8.12 -21.42
CA ALA A 175 -11.09 6.92 -20.85
C ALA A 175 -12.08 7.25 -19.73
N CYS A 176 -12.97 6.31 -19.40
CA CYS A 176 -13.88 6.47 -18.27
C CYS A 176 -13.11 6.72 -16.95
N GLU A 177 -13.37 7.83 -16.27
CA GLU A 177 -12.66 8.21 -15.04
C GLU A 177 -12.79 7.15 -13.92
N TYR A 178 -13.92 6.44 -13.87
CA TYR A 178 -14.23 5.46 -12.83
C TYR A 178 -13.56 4.10 -13.04
N CYS A 179 -13.62 3.55 -14.26
CA CYS A 179 -13.08 2.20 -14.56
C CYS A 179 -11.83 2.20 -15.45
N GLY A 180 -11.54 3.30 -16.13
CA GLY A 180 -10.41 3.44 -17.05
C GLY A 180 -10.56 2.72 -18.39
N ARG A 181 -11.75 2.26 -18.77
CA ARG A 181 -12.02 1.71 -20.12
C ARG A 181 -12.18 2.84 -21.15
N ASN A 182 -11.53 2.72 -22.30
CA ASN A 182 -11.70 3.51 -23.54
C ASN A 182 -12.49 2.69 -24.57
N ASP A 183 -12.66 3.21 -25.79
CA ASP A 183 -13.42 2.55 -26.87
C ASP A 183 -12.63 1.43 -27.55
N ASP A 184 -11.31 1.44 -27.40
CA ASP A 184 -10.37 0.51 -28.06
C ASP A 184 -10.38 -0.91 -27.48
N GLY A 185 -11.19 -1.18 -26.45
CA GLY A 185 -11.37 -2.52 -25.89
C GLY A 185 -10.13 -3.14 -25.22
N GLU A 186 -9.08 -2.35 -24.99
CA GLU A 186 -7.81 -2.88 -24.49
C GLU A 186 -7.95 -3.51 -23.09
N THR A 187 -7.58 -4.79 -23.02
CA THR A 187 -7.46 -5.49 -21.74
C THR A 187 -6.26 -4.97 -20.97
N SER A 188 -6.41 -4.82 -19.64
CA SER A 188 -5.33 -4.28 -18.81
C SER A 188 -4.09 -5.21 -18.88
N PRO A 189 -2.88 -4.67 -19.09
CA PRO A 189 -1.66 -5.48 -19.21
C PRO A 189 -1.40 -6.33 -17.97
N TRP A 190 -1.88 -5.89 -16.79
CA TRP A 190 -1.77 -6.62 -15.52
C TRP A 190 -2.42 -8.00 -15.55
N ILE A 191 -3.44 -8.21 -16.39
CA ILE A 191 -4.12 -9.52 -16.48
C ILE A 191 -3.17 -10.58 -17.03
N ARG A 192 -2.30 -10.23 -17.99
CA ARG A 192 -1.35 -11.16 -18.63
C ARG A 192 -0.31 -11.68 -17.64
N TRP A 193 0.16 -10.79 -16.76
CA TRP A 193 1.20 -11.10 -15.77
C TRP A 193 0.63 -11.59 -14.43
N GLY A 194 -0.68 -11.52 -14.23
CA GLY A 194 -1.32 -11.80 -12.93
C GLY A 194 -0.92 -13.15 -12.35
N ARG A 195 -0.83 -14.21 -13.17
CA ARG A 195 -0.42 -15.54 -12.71
C ARG A 195 1.01 -15.56 -12.19
N TRP A 196 1.96 -14.97 -12.93
CA TRP A 196 3.37 -14.91 -12.52
C TRP A 196 3.55 -14.07 -11.27
N LEU A 197 2.90 -12.90 -11.20
CA LEU A 197 2.92 -12.02 -10.03
C LEU A 197 2.40 -12.72 -8.78
N THR A 198 1.29 -13.47 -8.90
CA THR A 198 0.78 -14.27 -7.79
C THR A 198 1.76 -15.35 -7.36
N MET A 199 2.40 -16.07 -8.30
CA MET A 199 3.38 -17.10 -7.95
C MET A 199 4.60 -16.52 -7.24
N ILE A 200 5.11 -15.37 -7.68
CA ILE A 200 6.20 -14.66 -6.99
C ILE A 200 5.77 -14.32 -5.56
N ALA A 201 4.58 -13.74 -5.39
CA ALA A 201 4.06 -13.37 -4.08
C ALA A 201 3.81 -14.58 -3.13
N VAL A 202 3.58 -15.77 -3.69
CA VAL A 202 3.41 -17.02 -2.95
C VAL A 202 4.76 -17.61 -2.52
N LEU A 203 5.78 -17.52 -3.37
CA LEU A 203 7.08 -18.15 -3.11
C LEU A 203 8.02 -17.25 -2.28
N ALA A 204 7.93 -15.93 -2.44
CA ALA A 204 8.84 -14.98 -1.81
C ALA A 204 8.88 -15.04 -0.26
N PRO A 205 7.79 -15.29 0.49
CA PRO A 205 7.86 -15.40 1.96
C PRO A 205 8.34 -16.79 2.46
N ILE A 206 8.49 -17.80 1.60
CA ILE A 206 8.86 -19.17 2.02
C ILE A 206 10.25 -19.23 2.67
N PRO A 207 11.31 -18.58 2.14
CA PRO A 207 12.62 -18.58 2.79
C PRO A 207 12.58 -18.02 4.21
N TYR A 208 11.80 -16.97 4.44
CA TYR A 208 11.62 -16.38 5.76
C TYR A 208 10.89 -17.36 6.69
N ALA A 209 9.78 -17.96 6.22
CA ALA A 209 9.04 -18.95 7.00
C ALA A 209 9.92 -20.15 7.38
N PHE A 210 10.78 -20.61 6.47
CA PHE A 210 11.70 -21.71 6.71
C PHE A 210 12.68 -21.40 7.85
N VAL A 211 13.34 -20.24 7.81
CA VAL A 211 14.24 -19.81 8.89
C VAL A 211 13.49 -19.71 10.22
N ARG A 212 12.30 -19.10 10.22
CA ARG A 212 11.46 -18.99 11.44
C ARG A 212 11.11 -20.35 12.02
N PHE A 213 10.70 -21.32 11.21
CA PHE A 213 10.43 -22.68 11.71
C PHE A 213 11.67 -23.38 12.26
N THR A 214 12.85 -23.20 11.64
CA THR A 214 14.09 -23.78 12.19
C THR A 214 14.44 -23.19 13.55
N TRP A 215 14.31 -21.87 13.72
CA TRP A 215 14.54 -21.23 15.02
C TRP A 215 13.50 -21.65 16.07
N ALA A 216 12.26 -21.90 15.65
CA ALA A 216 11.20 -22.44 16.50
C ALA A 216 11.45 -23.89 16.97
N LEU A 217 12.35 -24.61 16.28
CA LEU A 217 12.82 -25.95 16.62
C LEU A 217 14.18 -25.92 17.35
N ASP A 218 14.62 -24.74 17.79
CA ASP A 218 15.94 -24.50 18.41
C ASP A 218 17.13 -24.84 17.49
N ILE A 219 16.91 -24.83 16.17
CA ILE A 219 17.96 -25.02 15.16
C ILE A 219 18.47 -23.63 14.74
N PRO A 220 19.74 -23.26 15.03
CA PRO A 220 20.30 -21.95 14.73
C PRO A 220 20.68 -21.81 13.24
N LEU A 221 19.70 -21.95 12.35
CA LEU A 221 19.94 -21.82 10.91
C LEU A 221 20.32 -20.39 10.56
N GLY A 222 21.55 -20.22 10.07
CA GLY A 222 22.06 -18.95 9.59
C GLY A 222 22.34 -17.91 10.67
N VAL A 223 22.35 -18.29 11.95
CA VAL A 223 22.70 -17.43 13.10
C VAL A 223 23.69 -18.15 14.00
N ASP A 224 24.40 -17.41 14.85
CA ASP A 224 25.23 -18.03 15.88
C ASP A 224 24.36 -18.74 16.94
N PRO A 225 24.73 -19.95 17.43
CA PRO A 225 23.98 -20.64 18.47
C PRO A 225 23.83 -19.83 19.77
N GLN A 226 24.80 -18.99 20.14
CA GLN A 226 24.69 -18.09 21.28
C GLN A 226 23.62 -17.02 21.04
N PHE A 227 23.55 -16.44 19.83
CA PHE A 227 22.51 -15.48 19.48
C PHE A 227 21.10 -16.07 19.63
N LEU A 228 20.88 -17.31 19.16
CA LEU A 228 19.57 -17.96 19.29
C LEU A 228 19.22 -18.22 20.76
N ARG A 229 20.21 -18.65 21.57
CA ARG A 229 20.02 -18.82 23.03
C ARG A 229 19.68 -17.50 23.70
N ASP A 230 20.43 -16.44 23.43
CA ASP A 230 20.22 -15.11 24.00
C ASP A 230 18.83 -14.60 23.63
N PHE A 231 18.44 -14.71 22.36
CA PHE A 231 17.10 -14.35 21.88
C PHE A 231 15.99 -15.13 22.60
N SER A 232 16.17 -16.45 22.78
CA SER A 232 15.21 -17.29 23.49
C SER A 232 15.14 -16.99 24.99
N THR A 233 16.24 -16.59 25.62
CA THR A 233 16.26 -16.21 27.05
C THR A 233 15.66 -14.83 27.29
N ALA A 234 15.87 -13.88 26.37
CA ALA A 234 15.35 -12.52 26.46
C ALA A 234 13.83 -12.47 26.26
N ASN A 235 13.28 -13.39 25.47
CA ASN A 235 11.85 -13.46 25.17
C ASN A 235 11.26 -14.80 25.62
N PRO A 236 10.49 -14.84 26.73
CA PRO A 236 9.83 -16.07 27.19
C PRO A 236 8.90 -16.72 26.16
N MET A 237 8.44 -15.94 25.18
CA MET A 237 7.56 -16.36 24.08
C MET A 237 8.30 -16.44 22.72
N ALA A 238 9.64 -16.47 22.71
CA ALA A 238 10.43 -16.53 21.47
C ALA A 238 9.98 -17.69 20.58
N ARG A 239 9.96 -18.92 21.11
CA ARG A 239 9.57 -20.11 20.34
C ARG A 239 8.17 -19.98 19.73
N LEU A 240 7.19 -19.50 20.51
CA LEU A 240 5.82 -19.26 20.03
C LEU A 240 5.79 -18.18 18.94
N THR A 241 6.56 -17.12 19.10
CA THR A 241 6.67 -16.02 18.13
C THR A 241 7.21 -16.52 16.79
N GLU A 242 8.27 -17.33 16.82
CA GLU A 242 8.85 -17.94 15.62
C GLU A 242 7.84 -18.86 14.89
N TRP A 243 7.12 -19.71 15.64
CA TRP A 243 6.04 -20.55 15.09
C TRP A 243 4.93 -19.72 14.43
N VAL A 244 4.47 -18.66 15.09
CA VAL A 244 3.40 -17.79 14.58
C VAL A 244 3.87 -17.05 13.33
N PHE A 245 5.07 -16.48 13.33
CA PHE A 245 5.59 -15.73 12.20
C PHE A 245 5.79 -16.62 10.96
N GLY A 246 6.33 -17.83 11.14
CA GLY A 246 6.42 -18.82 10.08
C GLY A 246 5.05 -19.23 9.55
N SER A 247 4.10 -19.52 10.45
CA SER A 247 2.75 -19.96 10.09
C SER A 247 1.96 -18.88 9.34
N VAL A 248 2.03 -17.62 9.77
CA VAL A 248 1.38 -16.49 9.10
C VAL A 248 1.89 -16.33 7.67
N CYS A 249 3.19 -16.54 7.42
CA CYS A 249 3.75 -16.50 6.08
C CYS A 249 3.23 -17.63 5.18
N ILE A 250 3.15 -18.87 5.69
CA ILE A 250 2.62 -20.01 4.93
C ILE A 250 1.12 -19.85 4.67
N ILE A 251 0.34 -19.49 5.68
CA ILE A 251 -1.10 -19.24 5.55
C ILE A 251 -1.35 -18.07 4.59
N GLY A 252 -0.60 -16.98 4.72
CA GLY A 252 -0.66 -15.83 3.80
C GLY A 252 -0.32 -16.22 2.36
N SER A 253 0.64 -17.11 2.15
CA SER A 253 0.99 -17.66 0.83
C SER A 253 -0.15 -18.49 0.26
N LEU A 254 -0.74 -19.37 1.06
CA LEU A 254 -1.93 -20.12 0.68
C LEU A 254 -3.10 -19.18 0.33
N LEU A 255 -3.34 -18.15 1.13
CA LEU A 255 -4.36 -17.12 0.87
C LEU A 255 -4.09 -16.36 -0.45
N THR A 256 -2.82 -16.09 -0.75
CA THR A 256 -2.39 -15.40 -1.97
C THR A 256 -2.65 -16.24 -3.23
N LEU A 257 -2.56 -17.59 -3.15
CA LEU A 257 -2.99 -18.47 -4.25
C LEU A 257 -4.46 -18.25 -4.64
N GLY A 258 -5.29 -17.77 -3.72
CA GLY A 258 -6.69 -17.43 -3.97
C GLY A 258 -6.87 -16.37 -5.06
N LEU A 259 -5.87 -15.52 -5.28
CA LEU A 259 -5.88 -14.53 -6.35
C LEU A 259 -5.89 -15.15 -7.75
N ILE A 260 -5.55 -16.44 -7.90
CA ILE A 260 -5.60 -17.17 -9.19
C ILE A 260 -6.47 -18.42 -9.15
N GLN A 261 -6.91 -18.87 -7.97
CA GLN A 261 -7.67 -20.09 -7.80
C GLN A 261 -9.18 -19.84 -7.65
N LYS A 262 -9.99 -20.86 -7.98
CA LYS A 262 -11.46 -20.77 -7.93
C LYS A 262 -12.02 -20.41 -6.55
N TRP A 263 -11.36 -20.83 -5.47
CA TRP A 263 -11.84 -20.58 -4.11
C TRP A 263 -11.68 -19.11 -3.68
N GLY A 264 -10.77 -18.35 -4.30
CA GLY A 264 -10.71 -16.90 -4.11
C GLY A 264 -11.72 -16.14 -4.98
N GLU A 265 -12.49 -16.85 -5.80
CA GLU A 265 -13.55 -16.28 -6.62
C GLU A 265 -14.96 -16.61 -6.09
N VAL A 266 -15.11 -17.82 -5.55
CA VAL A 266 -16.33 -18.35 -4.95
C VAL A 266 -15.96 -19.10 -3.68
N PHE A 267 -16.64 -18.81 -2.58
CA PHE A 267 -16.39 -19.51 -1.32
C PHE A 267 -16.61 -21.02 -1.48
N PRO A 268 -15.69 -21.87 -0.98
CA PRO A 268 -15.87 -23.32 -1.01
C PRO A 268 -17.20 -23.73 -0.38
N ARG A 269 -17.85 -24.77 -0.91
CA ARG A 269 -19.19 -25.20 -0.45
C ARG A 269 -19.23 -25.63 1.01
N TRP A 270 -18.10 -26.06 1.58
CA TRP A 270 -17.97 -26.46 2.97
C TRP A 270 -17.93 -25.27 3.95
N PHE A 271 -17.77 -24.04 3.47
CA PHE A 271 -17.68 -22.87 4.35
C PHE A 271 -19.05 -22.56 4.96
N PRO A 272 -19.18 -22.51 6.30
CA PRO A 272 -20.47 -22.30 6.95
C PRO A 272 -21.07 -20.94 6.55
N PHE A 273 -22.38 -20.91 6.28
CA PHE A 273 -23.21 -19.72 5.94
C PHE A 273 -22.93 -18.99 4.60
N ILE A 274 -21.72 -19.09 4.06
CA ILE A 274 -21.28 -18.35 2.85
C ILE A 274 -20.83 -19.25 1.70
N GLY A 275 -20.82 -20.57 1.87
CA GLY A 275 -20.43 -21.51 0.83
C GLY A 275 -21.20 -21.31 -0.49
N GLY A 276 -20.48 -21.34 -1.61
CA GLY A 276 -21.03 -21.14 -2.95
C GLY A 276 -21.32 -19.69 -3.35
N LYS A 277 -21.22 -18.72 -2.44
CA LYS A 277 -21.37 -17.29 -2.77
C LYS A 277 -20.11 -16.74 -3.43
N ARG A 278 -20.27 -15.74 -4.30
CA ARG A 278 -19.13 -15.03 -4.91
C ARG A 278 -18.39 -14.20 -3.84
N VAL A 279 -17.07 -14.33 -3.80
CA VAL A 279 -16.23 -13.53 -2.89
C VAL A 279 -16.25 -12.05 -3.33
N PRO A 280 -16.59 -11.09 -2.47
CA PRO A 280 -16.50 -9.67 -2.81
C PRO A 280 -15.06 -9.29 -3.22
N ILE A 281 -14.89 -8.59 -4.34
CA ILE A 281 -13.55 -8.31 -4.91
C ILE A 281 -12.67 -7.58 -3.88
N MET A 282 -13.23 -6.60 -3.16
CA MET A 282 -12.50 -5.79 -2.19
C MET A 282 -12.10 -6.57 -0.93
N LEU A 283 -12.76 -7.71 -0.63
CA LEU A 283 -12.39 -8.57 0.50
C LEU A 283 -11.01 -9.21 0.29
N ALA A 284 -10.62 -9.48 -0.97
CA ALA A 284 -9.27 -9.94 -1.29
C ALA A 284 -8.29 -8.77 -1.53
N VAL A 285 -8.74 -7.72 -2.23
CA VAL A 285 -7.86 -6.62 -2.65
C VAL A 285 -7.39 -5.75 -1.48
N ILE A 286 -8.26 -5.42 -0.52
CA ILE A 286 -7.88 -4.53 0.60
C ILE A 286 -6.79 -5.17 1.48
N PRO A 287 -6.97 -6.40 2.03
CA PRO A 287 -5.94 -7.01 2.87
C PRO A 287 -4.63 -7.23 2.10
N ALA A 288 -4.71 -7.70 0.85
CA ALA A 288 -3.52 -7.89 0.01
C ALA A 288 -2.77 -6.57 -0.22
N SER A 289 -3.48 -5.46 -0.41
CA SER A 289 -2.86 -4.14 -0.62
C SER A 289 -2.22 -3.60 0.66
N ILE A 290 -2.86 -3.80 1.82
CA ILE A 290 -2.30 -3.39 3.13
C ILE A 290 -0.99 -4.15 3.40
N VAL A 291 -1.01 -5.48 3.25
CA VAL A 291 0.20 -6.31 3.43
C VAL A 291 1.26 -5.94 2.39
N ALA A 292 0.88 -5.73 1.12
CA ALA A 292 1.81 -5.32 0.07
C ALA A 292 2.54 -4.02 0.41
N ILE A 293 1.82 -3.00 0.89
CA ILE A 293 2.43 -1.72 1.29
C ILE A 293 3.40 -1.93 2.47
N ALA A 294 2.94 -2.58 3.54
CA ALA A 294 3.75 -2.79 4.74
C ALA A 294 5.02 -3.60 4.47
N VAL A 295 4.90 -4.70 3.71
CA VAL A 295 6.02 -5.56 3.33
C VAL A 295 6.97 -4.85 2.37
N THR A 296 6.47 -4.09 1.39
CA THR A 296 7.32 -3.36 0.44
C THR A 296 8.14 -2.29 1.17
N ALA A 297 7.51 -1.52 2.06
CA ALA A 297 8.20 -0.49 2.82
C ALA A 297 9.28 -1.09 3.75
N ALA A 298 8.93 -2.12 4.52
CA ALA A 298 9.90 -2.81 5.37
C ALA A 298 11.02 -3.46 4.55
N GLY A 299 10.70 -4.09 3.41
CA GLY A 299 11.69 -4.63 2.50
C GLY A 299 12.64 -3.57 1.95
N PHE A 300 12.15 -2.37 1.67
CA PHE A 300 12.97 -1.26 1.20
C PHE A 300 13.96 -0.80 2.28
N VAL A 301 13.50 -0.70 3.54
CA VAL A 301 14.36 -0.45 4.71
C VAL A 301 15.44 -1.52 4.84
N PHE A 302 15.08 -2.81 4.81
CA PHE A 302 16.06 -3.90 4.91
C PHE A 302 17.05 -3.91 3.75
N THR A 303 16.58 -3.70 2.52
CA THR A 303 17.45 -3.66 1.33
C THR A 303 18.44 -2.52 1.42
N PHE A 304 17.99 -1.32 1.83
CA PHE A 304 18.86 -0.19 2.06
C PHE A 304 19.88 -0.47 3.17
N GLY A 305 19.46 -1.04 4.30
CA GLY A 305 20.36 -1.42 5.39
C GLY A 305 21.44 -2.40 4.92
N ILE A 306 21.06 -3.46 4.18
CA ILE A 306 21.99 -4.44 3.60
C ILE A 306 23.00 -3.75 2.67
N ILE A 307 22.53 -2.90 1.76
CA ILE A 307 23.40 -2.17 0.81
C ILE A 307 24.34 -1.23 1.57
N ALA A 308 23.83 -0.43 2.50
CA ALA A 308 24.60 0.53 3.28
C ALA A 308 25.72 -0.17 4.07
N THR A 309 25.42 -1.32 4.69
CA THR A 309 26.44 -2.10 5.39
C THR A 309 27.44 -2.75 4.42
N SER A 310 26.99 -3.26 3.27
CA SER A 310 27.89 -3.86 2.26
C SER A 310 28.88 -2.85 1.66
N LEU A 311 28.52 -1.56 1.67
CA LEU A 311 29.36 -0.45 1.20
C LEU A 311 30.12 0.25 2.33
N HIS A 312 30.06 -0.26 3.57
CA HIS A 312 30.70 0.33 4.76
C HIS A 312 30.30 1.80 5.01
N LEU A 313 29.07 2.19 4.68
CA LEU A 313 28.57 3.57 4.75
C LEU A 313 27.96 3.94 6.12
N GLY A 314 28.03 3.06 7.12
CA GLY A 314 27.51 3.31 8.47
C GLY A 314 28.42 2.74 9.55
N PRO A 315 28.23 3.13 10.82
CA PRO A 315 28.93 2.52 11.94
C PRO A 315 28.72 1.00 11.84
N ILE A 316 29.82 0.25 11.79
CA ILE A 316 29.81 -1.21 11.79
C ILE A 316 29.47 -1.65 13.20
N ASP A 317 28.28 -1.31 13.68
CA ASP A 317 27.70 -2.04 14.79
C ASP A 317 27.45 -3.43 14.21
N ASN A 318 28.21 -4.39 14.73
CA ASN A 318 28.38 -5.80 14.40
C ASN A 318 27.19 -6.61 13.84
N ILE A 319 26.03 -6.07 13.51
CA ILE A 319 24.80 -6.76 13.09
C ILE A 319 25.03 -7.72 11.91
N LEU A 320 25.80 -7.35 10.88
CA LEU A 320 26.06 -8.26 9.75
C LEU A 320 27.19 -9.28 10.01
N HIS A 321 28.13 -8.97 10.91
CA HIS A 321 29.20 -9.90 11.28
C HIS A 321 28.81 -10.83 12.45
N SER A 322 27.84 -10.45 13.29
CA SER A 322 27.44 -11.21 14.49
C SER A 322 26.13 -11.98 14.34
N GLN A 323 25.22 -11.60 13.42
CA GLN A 323 23.91 -12.26 13.31
C GLN A 323 23.76 -13.26 12.16
N GLY A 324 24.78 -13.44 11.32
CA GLY A 324 24.74 -14.40 10.21
C GLY A 324 23.64 -14.11 9.16
N TRP A 325 23.60 -14.92 8.10
CA TRP A 325 22.70 -14.70 6.95
C TRP A 325 21.23 -15.02 7.26
N GLY A 326 20.92 -15.79 8.30
CA GLY A 326 19.57 -16.22 8.65
C GLY A 326 18.69 -15.05 9.10
N ALA A 327 19.27 -14.07 9.80
CA ALA A 327 18.52 -12.91 10.29
C ALA A 327 18.09 -11.94 9.17
N MET A 328 18.94 -11.76 8.15
CA MET A 328 18.77 -10.70 7.15
C MET A 328 18.57 -11.22 5.72
N GLY A 329 19.14 -12.38 5.41
CA GLY A 329 19.11 -12.98 4.06
C GLY A 329 17.71 -13.16 3.50
N PRO A 330 16.74 -13.73 4.24
CA PRO A 330 15.38 -13.86 3.74
C PRO A 330 14.67 -12.53 3.45
N MET A 331 15.13 -11.42 4.04
CA MET A 331 14.50 -10.11 3.88
C MET A 331 14.72 -9.51 2.48
N ILE A 332 15.71 -10.00 1.72
CA ILE A 332 15.95 -9.56 0.33
C ILE A 332 14.74 -9.82 -0.58
N PHE A 333 13.90 -10.81 -0.23
CA PHE A 333 12.70 -11.15 -0.97
C PHE A 333 11.49 -10.28 -0.61
N TRP A 334 11.57 -9.40 0.39
CA TRP A 334 10.42 -8.62 0.85
C TRP A 334 9.97 -7.56 -0.16
N VAL A 335 10.88 -6.85 -0.83
CA VAL A 335 10.49 -5.90 -1.89
C VAL A 335 9.82 -6.65 -3.06
N PRO A 336 10.42 -7.71 -3.64
CA PRO A 336 9.75 -8.53 -4.63
C PRO A 336 8.38 -9.08 -4.17
N TRP A 337 8.29 -9.52 -2.91
CA TRP A 337 7.05 -10.06 -2.33
C TRP A 337 5.94 -9.01 -2.31
N GLY A 338 6.20 -7.85 -1.68
CA GLY A 338 5.21 -6.80 -1.52
C GLY A 338 4.76 -6.21 -2.86
N VAL A 339 5.71 -5.92 -3.77
CA VAL A 339 5.40 -5.40 -5.11
C VAL A 339 4.59 -6.42 -5.91
N ALA A 340 5.00 -7.69 -5.93
CA ALA A 340 4.28 -8.74 -6.64
C ALA A 340 2.87 -8.95 -6.08
N LEU A 341 2.69 -8.91 -4.76
CA LEU A 341 1.39 -9.02 -4.11
C LEU A 341 0.45 -7.86 -4.47
N GLY A 342 0.95 -6.62 -4.44
CA GLY A 342 0.19 -5.44 -4.83
C GLY A 342 -0.25 -5.49 -6.30
N LEU A 343 0.66 -5.85 -7.20
CA LEU A 343 0.35 -6.01 -8.62
C LEU A 343 -0.60 -7.19 -8.88
N ALA A 344 -0.46 -8.29 -8.13
CA ALA A 344 -1.39 -9.43 -8.19
C ALA A 344 -2.80 -9.04 -7.72
N ALA A 345 -2.92 -8.22 -6.67
CA ALA A 345 -4.21 -7.69 -6.22
C ALA A 345 -4.86 -6.79 -7.28
N ILE A 346 -4.06 -5.95 -7.96
CA ILE A 346 -4.53 -5.15 -9.10
C ILE A 346 -4.99 -6.07 -10.23
N ALA A 347 -4.20 -7.06 -10.62
CA ALA A 347 -4.57 -8.02 -11.67
C ALA A 347 -5.86 -8.77 -11.33
N TYR A 348 -6.02 -9.22 -10.08
CA TYR A 348 -7.23 -9.85 -9.57
C TYR A 348 -8.45 -8.91 -9.70
N TYR A 349 -8.32 -7.65 -9.28
CA TYR A 349 -9.37 -6.65 -9.45
C TYR A 349 -9.77 -6.48 -10.92
N TYR A 350 -8.80 -6.31 -11.81
CA TYR A 350 -9.04 -6.09 -13.25
C TYR A 350 -9.63 -7.32 -13.95
N ARG A 351 -9.31 -8.54 -13.50
CA ARG A 351 -9.90 -9.79 -14.00
C ARG A 351 -11.34 -9.99 -13.54
N ARG A 352 -11.66 -9.58 -12.30
CA ARG A 352 -12.95 -9.84 -11.65
C ARG A 352 -13.99 -8.75 -11.83
N ARG A 353 -13.58 -7.53 -12.18
CA ARG A 353 -14.51 -6.40 -12.36
C ARG A 353 -15.48 -6.67 -13.52
N GLY A 354 -16.78 -6.52 -13.25
CA GLY A 354 -17.82 -6.68 -14.25
C GLY A 354 -18.03 -5.45 -15.14
N ARG A 355 -19.25 -5.35 -15.69
CA ARG A 355 -19.72 -4.20 -16.45
C ARG A 355 -19.71 -2.94 -15.57
N CYS A 356 -19.09 -1.88 -16.05
CA CYS A 356 -19.01 -0.63 -15.30
C CYS A 356 -20.38 0.04 -15.26
N SER A 357 -20.87 0.44 -14.09
CA SER A 357 -22.14 1.14 -13.94
C SER A 357 -22.18 2.53 -14.60
N ARG A 358 -21.01 3.20 -14.72
CA ARG A 358 -20.89 4.55 -15.30
C ARG A 358 -20.87 4.57 -16.82
N CYS A 359 -19.92 3.85 -17.43
CA CYS A 359 -19.79 3.83 -18.90
C CYS A 359 -20.53 2.66 -19.56
N ARG A 360 -21.13 1.75 -18.78
CA ARG A 360 -21.81 0.54 -19.26
C ARG A 360 -20.94 -0.38 -20.15
N ARG A 361 -19.61 -0.25 -20.09
CA ARG A 361 -18.65 -1.13 -20.80
C ARG A 361 -18.25 -2.32 -19.90
N GLY A 362 -18.13 -3.51 -20.47
CA GLY A 362 -17.81 -4.79 -19.79
C GLY A 362 -16.51 -5.37 -20.28
#